data_AF-A0A6L7Z630-F1
#
_entry.id   AF-A0A6L7Z630-F1
#
_cell.length_a   1.000
_cell.length_b   1.000
_cell.length_c   1.000
_cell.angle_alpha   90.00
_cell.angle_beta   90.00
_cell.angle_gamma   90.00
#
_symmetry.space_group_name_H-M   'P 1'
#
loop_
_entity.id
_entity.type
_entity.pdbx_description
1 polymer ?
#
loop_
_entity_poly.entity_id
_entity_poly.type
_entity_poly.pdbx_seq_one_letter_code
_entity_poly.pdbx_strand_id
1 'polypeptide(L)' 'MGRRGRELLALRRRLRLGGGTEKIQRQRERGKLTARDRLHLLLDPDATWAEVGLLVAHDLYDGAAPGAGVVTGVGVV' A
#
# COMPACT_ATOMS: atom_id res chain seq x y z
N MET A 1 13.60 -13.56 14.16
CA MET A 1 13.75 -12.32 13.33
C MET A 1 14.57 -11.28 14.09
N GLY A 2 15.57 -10.67 13.44
CA GLY A 2 16.37 -9.57 14.03
C GLY A 2 15.61 -8.24 14.12
N ARG A 3 16.19 -7.26 14.85
CA ARG A 3 15.61 -5.91 15.06
C ARG A 3 15.21 -5.22 13.75
N ARG A 4 16.13 -5.15 12.78
CA ARG A 4 15.90 -4.51 11.46
C ARG A 4 14.72 -5.12 10.70
N GLY A 5 14.54 -6.44 10.80
CA GLY A 5 13.41 -7.12 10.17
C GLY A 5 12.07 -6.68 10.73
N ARG A 6 11.97 -6.50 12.06
CA ARG A 6 10.75 -5.99 12.70
C ARG A 6 10.46 -4.55 12.33
N GLU A 7 11.49 -3.70 12.29
CA GLU A 7 11.38 -2.29 11.88
C GLU A 7 10.86 -2.18 10.44
N LEU A 8 11.42 -2.97 9.51
CA LEU A 8 10.96 -3.01 8.13
C LEU A 8 9.50 -3.45 8.01
N LEU A 9 9.08 -4.48 8.75
CA LEU A 9 7.69 -4.94 8.74
C LEU A 9 6.74 -3.88 9.29
N ALA A 10 7.12 -3.17 10.35
CA ALA A 10 6.34 -2.06 10.89
C ALA A 10 6.22 -0.91 9.88
N LEU A 11 7.33 -0.54 9.22
CA LEU A 11 7.32 0.47 8.16
C LEU A 11 6.39 0.08 7.01
N ARG A 12 6.49 -1.16 6.51
CA ARG A 12 5.61 -1.65 5.43
C ARG A 12 4.13 -1.62 5.81
N ARG A 13 3.78 -2.00 7.04
CA ARG A 13 2.39 -1.90 7.53
C ARG A 13 1.89 -0.46 7.50
N ARG A 14 2.70 0.49 7.97
CA ARG A 14 2.37 1.92 7.95
C ARG A 14 2.18 2.43 6.52
N LEU A 15 3.10 2.17 5.62
CA LEU A 15 3.04 2.68 4.23
C LEU A 15 1.87 2.10 3.43
N ARG A 16 1.40 0.88 3.76
CA ARG A 16 0.20 0.31 3.13
C ARG A 16 -1.10 1.03 3.46
N LEU A 17 -1.13 1.84 4.54
CA LEU A 17 -2.24 2.74 4.83
C LEU A 17 -2.31 3.94 3.86
N GLY A 18 -1.30 4.10 2.98
CA GLY A 18 -1.25 5.21 2.03
C GLY A 18 -1.39 6.54 2.74
N GLY A 19 -2.36 7.35 2.31
CA GLY A 19 -2.65 8.65 2.92
C GLY A 19 -3.26 8.62 4.33
N GLY A 20 -3.35 7.45 4.98
CA GLY A 20 -3.89 7.28 6.33
C GLY A 20 -5.35 6.82 6.35
N THR A 21 -5.79 6.35 7.53
CA THR A 21 -7.14 5.81 7.76
C THR A 21 -8.25 6.81 7.42
N GLU A 22 -8.05 8.09 7.73
CA GLU A 22 -9.00 9.15 7.42
C GLU A 22 -9.22 9.31 5.90
N LYS A 23 -8.15 9.33 5.10
CA LYS A 23 -8.25 9.44 3.64
C LYS A 23 -8.83 8.17 3.02
N ILE A 24 -8.54 7.00 3.58
CA ILE A 24 -9.16 5.72 3.18
C ILE A 24 -10.67 5.80 3.40
N GLN A 25 -11.10 6.21 4.59
CA GLN A 25 -12.50 6.30 4.95
C GLN A 25 -13.24 7.30 4.05
N ARG A 26 -12.64 8.46 3.78
CA ARG A 26 -13.18 9.47 2.86
C ARG A 26 -13.38 8.95 1.43
N GLN A 27 -12.51 8.04 0.94
CA GLN A 27 -12.74 7.39 -0.35
C GLN A 27 -13.95 6.47 -0.29
N ARG A 28 -14.06 5.65 0.75
CA ARG A 28 -15.16 4.69 0.95
C ARG A 28 -16.51 5.40 1.10
N GLU A 29 -16.58 6.49 1.86
CA GLU A 29 -17.77 7.33 2.01
C GLU A 29 -18.26 7.92 0.68
N ARG A 30 -17.35 8.12 -0.28
CA ARG A 30 -17.68 8.57 -1.64
C ARG A 30 -18.06 7.41 -2.57
N GLY A 31 -18.25 6.20 -2.04
CA GLY A 31 -18.48 4.99 -2.83
C GLY A 31 -17.27 4.54 -3.63
N LYS A 32 -16.06 5.02 -3.30
CA LYS A 32 -14.83 4.69 -4.03
C LYS A 32 -14.03 3.64 -3.28
N LEU A 33 -13.52 2.68 -4.04
CA LEU A 33 -12.51 1.74 -3.59
C LEU A 33 -11.13 2.41 -3.50
N THR A 34 -10.31 1.99 -2.54
CA THR A 34 -8.88 2.37 -2.51
C THR A 34 -8.12 1.66 -3.64
N ALA A 35 -6.88 2.09 -3.92
CA ALA A 35 -6.05 1.43 -4.92
C ALA A 35 -5.85 -0.07 -4.62
N ARG A 36 -5.64 -0.44 -3.36
CA ARG A 36 -5.43 -1.85 -2.95
C ARG A 36 -6.73 -2.65 -2.94
N ASP A 37 -7.86 -2.03 -2.60
CA ASP A 37 -9.17 -2.69 -2.72
C ASP A 37 -9.45 -3.03 -4.20
N ARG A 38 -9.14 -2.11 -5.13
CA ARG A 38 -9.28 -2.37 -6.59
C ARG A 38 -8.40 -3.51 -7.07
N LEU A 39 -7.14 -3.56 -6.60
CA LEU A 39 -6.23 -4.66 -6.92
C LEU A 39 -6.76 -6.00 -6.42
N HIS A 40 -7.30 -6.04 -5.20
CA HIS A 40 -7.87 -7.28 -4.65
C HIS A 40 -9.06 -7.81 -5.45
N LEU A 41 -9.85 -6.94 -6.08
CA LEU A 41 -10.95 -7.34 -6.96
C LEU A 41 -10.51 -7.68 -8.39
N LEU A 42 -9.37 -7.13 -8.83
CA LEU A 42 -8.84 -7.34 -10.19
C LEU A 42 -8.08 -8.67 -10.31
N LEU A 43 -7.37 -9.06 -9.26
CA LEU A 43 -6.53 -10.25 -9.25
C LEU A 43 -7.37 -11.52 -9.09
N ASP A 44 -6.93 -12.60 -9.73
CA ASP A 44 -7.49 -13.93 -9.55
C ASP A 44 -7.48 -14.34 -8.06
N PRO A 45 -8.51 -15.04 -7.57
CA PRO A 45 -8.51 -15.60 -6.22
C PRO A 45 -7.27 -16.47 -5.99
N ASP A 46 -6.64 -16.32 -4.82
CA ASP A 46 -5.40 -17.02 -4.42
C ASP A 46 -4.17 -16.77 -5.31
N ALA A 47 -4.25 -15.88 -6.30
CA ALA A 47 -3.12 -15.52 -7.12
C ALA A 47 -2.04 -14.77 -6.32
N THR A 48 -0.79 -15.00 -6.70
CA THR A 48 0.34 -14.28 -6.09
C THR A 48 0.36 -12.83 -6.57
N TRP A 49 0.58 -11.90 -5.64
CA TRP A 49 0.79 -10.48 -5.89
C TRP A 49 2.18 -10.04 -5.41
N ALA A 50 2.98 -9.50 -6.34
CA ALA A 50 4.30 -8.94 -6.06
C ALA A 50 4.26 -7.40 -6.15
N GLU A 51 4.05 -6.73 -5.02
CA GLU A 51 4.09 -5.26 -4.92
C GLU A 51 5.53 -4.74 -5.06
N VAL A 52 5.74 -3.78 -5.97
CA VAL A 52 7.01 -3.10 -6.21
C VAL A 52 6.89 -1.63 -5.83
N GLY A 53 7.93 -1.06 -5.23
CA GLY A 53 8.00 0.38 -4.95
C GLY A 53 7.35 0.86 -3.64
N LEU A 54 6.89 -0.03 -2.75
CA LEU A 54 6.24 0.36 -1.49
C LEU A 54 7.07 1.33 -0.63
N LEU A 55 8.40 1.19 -0.63
CA LEU A 55 9.31 2.03 0.15
C LEU A 55 9.72 3.33 -0.56
N VAL A 56 9.34 3.53 -1.83
CA VAL A 56 9.71 4.74 -2.57
C VAL A 56 9.14 5.98 -1.85
N ALA A 57 10.02 6.98 -1.67
CA ALA A 57 9.72 8.24 -0.99
C ALA A 57 9.28 8.12 0.49
N HIS A 58 9.59 7.02 1.18
CA HIS A 58 9.15 6.82 2.57
C HIS A 58 9.81 7.78 3.59
N ASP A 59 10.98 8.32 3.25
CA ASP A 59 11.82 9.23 4.02
C ASP A 59 11.93 10.61 3.37
N LEU A 60 11.14 10.85 2.32
CA LEU A 60 11.02 12.13 1.64
C LEU A 60 9.68 12.78 2.00
N TYR A 61 9.59 14.09 1.82
CA TYR A 61 8.33 14.86 1.99
C TYR A 61 7.62 14.61 3.32
N ASP A 62 8.39 14.47 4.41
CA ASP A 62 7.88 14.16 5.75
C ASP A 62 7.00 12.90 5.83
N GLY A 63 7.23 11.94 4.91
CA GLY A 63 6.46 10.70 4.81
C GLY A 63 5.05 10.89 4.24
N ALA A 64 4.75 12.05 3.64
CA ALA A 64 3.42 12.37 3.12
C ALA A 64 3.05 11.62 1.82
N ALA A 65 4.01 10.99 1.15
CA ALA A 65 3.82 10.31 -0.14
C ALA A 65 4.27 8.83 -0.12
N PRO A 66 3.60 7.93 0.63
CA PRO A 66 3.92 6.50 0.61
C PRO A 66 3.86 5.91 -0.81
N GLY A 67 4.94 5.25 -1.24
CA GLY A 67 5.06 4.68 -2.58
C GLY A 67 4.95 5.72 -3.70
N ALA A 68 5.31 6.98 -3.44
CA ALA A 68 5.10 8.13 -4.32
C ALA A 68 3.64 8.31 -4.80
N GLY A 69 2.67 7.83 -4.01
CA GLY A 69 1.24 7.95 -4.33
C GLY A 69 0.70 6.95 -5.36
N VAL A 70 1.51 5.97 -5.77
CA VAL A 70 1.11 4.92 -6.72
C VAL A 70 1.34 3.52 -6.13
N VAL A 71 0.52 2.56 -6.52
CA VAL A 71 0.71 1.13 -6.20
C VAL A 71 1.03 0.40 -7.50
N THR A 72 2.19 -0.24 -7.56
CA THR A 72 2.67 -0.98 -8.73
C THR A 72 3.05 -2.41 -8.37
N GLY A 73 2.97 -3.33 -9.32
CA GLY A 73 3.33 -4.72 -9.09
C GLY A 73 2.93 -5.64 -10.23
N VAL A 74 3.17 -6.93 -10.03
CA VAL A 74 2.85 -8.01 -10.97
C VAL A 74 1.93 -9.02 -10.28
N GLY A 75 0.90 -9.47 -10.99
CA GLY A 75 -0.05 -10.50 -10.54
C GLY A 75 -0.78 -11.13 -11.72
N VAL A 76 -1.60 -12.15 -11.42
CA VAL A 76 -2.42 -12.88 -12.40
C VAL A 76 -3.86 -12.36 -12.34
N VAL A 77 -4.49 -12.25 -13.51
CA VAL A 77 -5.84 -11.71 -13.76
C VAL A 77 -6.58 -12.58 -14.76
#